data_AF-A0A1S6ETU9-F1
#
_entry.id   AF-A0A1S6ETU9-F1
#
_cell.length_a   1.000
_cell.length_b   1.000
_cell.length_c   1.000
_cell.angle_alpha   90.00
_cell.angle_beta   90.00
_cell.angle_gamma   90.00
#
_symmetry.space_group_name_H-M   'P 1'
#
loop_
_entity.id
_entity.type
_entity.pdbx_description
1 polymer ?
#
loop_
_entity_poly.entity_id
_entity_poly.type
_entity_poly.pdbx_seq_one_letter_code
_entity_poly.pdbx_strand_id
1 'polypeptide(L)'
;MFKSSFIAAIGAAIALTGFGAAPAAAQSEGSPRPRAAQPPAEAAAAAAGRTRRQGRNSAPAAPTPEENLAAAQALATGAGLACQATEATLSPLMSGESRVYEAACATGPGYILIASTPPQGFDCVQLAATQARLAAAAAANPAAAPAPATPGAPATTDIRCALPQNLDVLRVMVDYAREANLPCVPNEGNSLSKQIDGEELYEVGCDGVDGYLLQKLKAGGWKATECSRILEAALACQFTTPAEKAASLKARFAGNAEAAACDVTQSRYMGTNANGSFYEAKCAADNGIIVRMDSAYAVQRVYPCEVAQRIGGGCTLTIVPPLPEGTVSAPAQ
;
A
#
# COMPACT_ATOMS: atom_id res chain seq x y z
N MET A 1 8.35 8.72 38.00
CA MET A 1 8.28 9.87 38.93
C MET A 1 8.26 11.14 38.09
N PHE A 2 7.37 12.09 38.46
CA PHE A 2 7.07 13.40 37.86
C PHE A 2 6.35 13.39 36.51
N LYS A 3 5.25 14.13 36.28
CA LYS A 3 4.20 14.74 37.12
C LYS A 3 3.13 15.23 36.12
N SER A 4 1.86 14.90 36.33
CA SER A 4 0.71 15.48 35.61
C SER A 4 0.35 16.86 36.18
N SER A 5 -0.15 17.78 35.34
CA SER A 5 -1.06 18.92 35.62
C SER A 5 -1.27 19.75 34.35
N PHE A 6 -2.38 20.43 34.01
CA PHE A 6 -3.79 20.51 34.44
C PHE A 6 -4.49 21.43 33.38
N ILE A 7 -5.73 21.10 32.97
CA ILE A 7 -6.92 21.94 32.69
C ILE A 7 -6.82 23.26 31.89
N ALA A 8 -7.64 23.43 30.83
CA ALA A 8 -8.87 24.26 30.82
C ALA A 8 -9.53 24.39 29.43
N ALA A 9 -10.86 24.44 29.45
CA ALA A 9 -11.80 24.46 28.32
C ALA A 9 -12.15 25.88 27.82
N ILE A 10 -13.12 25.93 26.88
CA ILE A 10 -14.01 27.02 26.39
C ILE A 10 -13.90 27.10 24.85
N GLY A 11 -14.95 27.08 24.03
CA GLY A 11 -16.39 27.12 24.28
C GLY A 11 -17.18 26.87 22.99
N ALA A 12 -18.47 26.60 23.17
CA ALA A 12 -19.46 26.37 22.13
C ALA A 12 -19.95 27.67 21.48
N ALA A 13 -20.35 27.61 20.20
CA ALA A 13 -21.34 28.52 19.63
C ALA A 13 -22.18 27.80 18.57
N ILE A 14 -23.46 27.72 18.86
CA ILE A 14 -24.57 27.26 18.03
C ILE A 14 -24.96 28.38 17.05
N ALA A 15 -25.27 28.06 15.80
CA ALA A 15 -26.04 28.94 14.92
C ALA A 15 -27.06 28.13 14.11
N LEU A 16 -28.31 28.13 14.61
CA LEU A 16 -29.53 27.77 13.90
C LEU A 16 -30.11 29.04 13.26
N THR A 17 -30.27 29.06 11.93
CA THR A 17 -31.23 29.88 11.17
C THR A 17 -31.40 29.20 9.80
N GLY A 18 -32.53 29.15 9.11
CA GLY A 18 -33.87 29.69 9.30
C GLY A 18 -34.71 29.26 8.08
N PHE A 19 -35.99 28.96 8.30
CA PHE A 19 -36.97 28.62 7.28
C PHE A 19 -37.26 29.82 6.36
N GLY A 20 -37.41 29.57 5.06
CA GLY A 20 -38.02 30.49 4.10
C GLY A 20 -39.14 29.80 3.35
N ALA A 21 -40.38 30.22 3.58
CA ALA A 21 -41.57 29.81 2.85
C ALA A 21 -42.23 31.02 2.17
N ALA A 22 -42.95 30.71 1.08
CA ALA A 22 -43.96 31.50 0.35
C ALA A 22 -43.45 32.46 -0.76
N PRO A 23 -44.25 32.78 -1.80
CA PRO A 23 -45.71 32.55 -1.91
C PRO A 23 -46.21 31.86 -3.20
N ALA A 24 -47.45 31.39 -3.10
CA ALA A 24 -48.34 31.10 -4.22
C ALA A 24 -48.91 32.40 -4.82
N ALA A 25 -48.99 32.45 -6.14
CA ALA A 25 -49.80 33.34 -6.96
C ALA A 25 -50.12 32.55 -8.24
N ALA A 26 -51.24 32.69 -8.95
CA ALA A 26 -52.54 33.31 -8.79
C ALA A 26 -53.34 32.72 -9.97
N GLN A 27 -54.61 32.37 -9.75
CA GLN A 27 -55.51 31.99 -10.84
C GLN A 27 -55.88 33.24 -11.65
N SER A 28 -55.90 33.10 -12.98
CA SER A 28 -56.52 34.06 -13.89
C SER A 28 -57.49 33.29 -14.79
N GLU A 29 -58.77 33.55 -14.57
CA GLU A 29 -59.87 33.20 -15.45
C GLU A 29 -59.92 34.15 -16.66
N GLY A 30 -60.39 33.61 -17.80
CA GLY A 30 -61.34 34.31 -18.67
C GLY A 30 -60.80 35.09 -19.86
N SER A 31 -60.86 34.49 -21.06
CA SER A 31 -61.73 35.00 -22.14
C SER A 31 -61.70 34.13 -23.41
N PRO A 32 -62.84 34.02 -24.14
CA PRO A 32 -63.01 33.13 -25.28
C PRO A 32 -62.43 33.71 -26.58
N ARG A 33 -61.81 32.86 -27.39
CA ARG A 33 -61.38 33.20 -28.77
C ARG A 33 -61.89 32.17 -29.79
N PRO A 34 -62.04 32.59 -31.06
CA PRO A 34 -63.01 32.03 -31.99
C PRO A 34 -62.54 30.75 -32.65
N ARG A 35 -63.53 29.93 -33.01
CA ARG A 35 -63.43 28.66 -33.73
C ARG A 35 -62.86 28.89 -35.14
N ALA A 36 -61.55 28.76 -35.29
CA ALA A 36 -60.90 28.60 -36.59
C ALA A 36 -60.87 27.11 -36.97
N ALA A 37 -61.12 26.84 -38.25
CA ALA A 37 -61.30 25.52 -38.83
C ALA A 37 -60.13 24.56 -38.55
N GLN A 38 -60.46 23.36 -38.06
CA GLN A 38 -59.54 22.25 -37.86
C GLN A 38 -59.21 21.58 -39.21
N PRO A 39 -57.93 21.46 -39.62
CA PRO A 39 -57.51 20.48 -40.60
C PRO A 39 -57.56 19.06 -39.98
N PRO A 40 -57.66 17.99 -40.79
CA PRO A 40 -57.96 16.65 -40.30
C PRO A 40 -56.89 16.14 -39.31
N ALA A 41 -57.34 15.82 -38.10
CA ALA A 41 -56.52 15.53 -36.93
C ALA A 41 -55.78 14.17 -36.97
N GLU A 42 -56.00 13.33 -37.98
CA GLU A 42 -55.43 11.97 -38.02
C GLU A 42 -53.99 11.91 -38.56
N ALA A 43 -53.58 12.82 -39.44
CA ALA A 43 -52.21 12.81 -39.99
C ALA A 43 -51.17 13.45 -39.05
N ALA A 44 -51.56 14.50 -38.31
CA ALA A 44 -50.68 15.20 -37.37
C ALA A 44 -50.43 14.40 -36.08
N ALA A 45 -51.41 13.64 -35.60
CA ALA A 45 -51.28 12.77 -34.43
C ALA A 45 -50.32 11.59 -34.69
N ALA A 46 -50.30 11.04 -35.91
CA ALA A 46 -49.40 9.95 -36.30
C ALA A 46 -47.94 10.41 -36.50
N ALA A 47 -47.71 11.67 -36.86
CA ALA A 47 -46.38 12.28 -36.95
C ALA A 47 -45.85 12.70 -35.58
N ALA A 48 -46.70 13.33 -34.74
CA ALA A 48 -46.36 13.72 -33.37
C ALA A 48 -46.16 12.51 -32.44
N GLY A 49 -46.90 11.41 -32.66
CA GLY A 49 -46.72 10.15 -31.95
C GLY A 49 -45.41 9.43 -32.29
N ARG A 50 -44.90 9.59 -33.52
CA ARG A 50 -43.62 9.00 -33.95
C ARG A 50 -42.42 9.76 -33.41
N THR A 51 -42.43 11.09 -33.45
CA THR A 51 -41.35 11.92 -32.87
C THR A 51 -41.31 11.83 -31.33
N ARG A 52 -42.47 11.75 -30.67
CA ARG A 52 -42.53 11.60 -29.20
C ARG A 52 -42.12 10.20 -28.70
N ARG A 53 -42.26 9.16 -29.54
CA ARG A 53 -41.83 7.78 -29.22
C ARG A 53 -40.34 7.57 -29.51
N GLN A 54 -39.78 8.26 -30.51
CA GLN A 54 -38.32 8.25 -30.75
C GLN A 54 -37.53 8.99 -29.66
N GLY A 55 -38.05 10.08 -29.09
CA GLY A 55 -37.38 10.82 -28.01
C GLY A 55 -37.45 10.22 -26.60
N ARG A 56 -38.16 9.09 -26.41
CA ARG A 56 -38.35 8.45 -25.09
C ARG A 56 -37.57 7.15 -24.89
N ASN A 57 -36.90 6.65 -25.93
CA ASN A 57 -36.12 5.40 -25.88
C ASN A 57 -34.61 5.61 -26.01
N SER A 58 -34.13 6.86 -25.98
CA SER A 58 -32.71 7.13 -25.88
C SER A 58 -32.28 6.83 -24.44
N ALA A 59 -31.59 5.71 -24.25
CA ALA A 59 -30.86 5.46 -23.02
C ALA A 59 -29.96 6.69 -22.74
N PRO A 60 -29.78 7.10 -21.46
CA PRO A 60 -28.86 8.18 -21.13
C PRO A 60 -27.50 7.93 -21.80
N ALA A 61 -26.93 8.97 -22.39
CA ALA A 61 -25.58 8.87 -22.94
C ALA A 61 -24.63 8.41 -21.84
N ALA A 62 -23.70 7.52 -22.19
CA ALA A 62 -22.65 7.14 -21.27
C ALA A 62 -21.86 8.40 -20.86
N PRO A 63 -21.40 8.50 -19.60
CA PRO A 63 -20.59 9.63 -19.17
C PRO A 63 -19.33 9.79 -20.02
N THR A 64 -18.99 11.03 -20.30
CA THR A 64 -17.75 11.41 -20.99
C THR A 64 -16.51 11.16 -20.11
N PRO A 65 -15.31 11.04 -20.69
CA PRO A 65 -14.06 10.97 -19.92
C PRO A 65 -13.90 12.13 -18.93
N GLU A 66 -14.28 13.34 -19.33
CA GLU A 66 -14.20 14.54 -18.48
C GLU A 66 -15.17 14.46 -17.30
N GLU A 67 -16.38 13.95 -17.52
CA GLU A 67 -17.36 13.71 -16.44
C GLU A 67 -16.88 12.62 -15.48
N ASN A 68 -16.27 11.55 -15.99
CA ASN A 68 -15.68 10.49 -15.16
C ASN A 68 -14.53 11.02 -14.32
N LEU A 69 -13.65 11.83 -14.90
CA LEU A 69 -12.53 12.46 -14.20
C LEU A 69 -13.01 13.38 -13.08
N ALA A 70 -14.00 14.25 -13.37
CA ALA A 70 -14.57 15.15 -12.38
C ALA A 70 -15.26 14.39 -11.23
N ALA A 71 -16.02 13.34 -11.55
CA ALA A 71 -16.67 12.48 -10.55
C ALA A 71 -15.64 11.76 -9.67
N ALA A 72 -14.62 11.15 -10.27
CA ALA A 72 -13.54 10.49 -9.55
C ALA A 72 -12.77 11.45 -8.63
N GLN A 73 -12.43 12.65 -9.11
CA GLN A 73 -11.75 13.65 -8.28
C GLN A 73 -12.59 14.05 -7.05
N ALA A 74 -13.90 14.24 -7.23
CA ALA A 74 -14.81 14.57 -6.14
C ALA A 74 -14.89 13.42 -5.11
N LEU A 75 -14.97 12.17 -5.57
CA LEU A 75 -15.00 11.00 -4.70
C LEU A 75 -13.69 10.80 -3.94
N ALA A 76 -12.53 10.97 -4.60
CA ALA A 76 -11.23 10.88 -3.96
C ALA A 76 -11.08 11.94 -2.85
N THR A 77 -11.49 13.17 -3.13
CA THR A 77 -11.50 14.27 -2.15
C THR A 77 -12.44 13.95 -0.99
N GLY A 78 -13.65 13.47 -1.27
CA GLY A 78 -14.63 13.08 -0.26
C GLY A 78 -14.21 11.88 0.59
N ALA A 79 -13.37 11.00 0.06
CA ALA A 79 -12.74 9.88 0.77
C ALA A 79 -11.47 10.30 1.54
N GLY A 80 -11.06 11.57 1.47
CA GLY A 80 -9.85 12.07 2.15
C GLY A 80 -8.54 11.59 1.52
N LEU A 81 -8.56 11.20 0.25
CA LEU A 81 -7.38 10.69 -0.46
C LEU A 81 -6.57 11.84 -1.09
N ALA A 82 -5.25 11.76 -0.98
CA ALA A 82 -4.32 12.66 -1.67
C ALA A 82 -4.13 12.24 -3.14
N CYS A 83 -5.24 12.16 -3.90
CA CYS A 83 -5.23 11.81 -5.32
C CYS A 83 -5.64 13.02 -6.17
N GLN A 84 -4.70 13.51 -6.97
CA GLN A 84 -4.99 14.39 -8.09
C GLN A 84 -5.22 13.51 -9.32
N ALA A 85 -6.47 13.26 -9.68
CA ALA A 85 -6.82 12.36 -10.77
C ALA A 85 -6.31 12.93 -12.11
N THR A 86 -5.61 12.10 -12.88
CA THR A 86 -5.11 12.41 -14.24
C THR A 86 -5.89 11.66 -15.31
N GLU A 87 -6.46 10.53 -14.95
CA GLU A 87 -7.34 9.71 -15.79
C GLU A 87 -8.37 9.05 -14.89
N ALA A 88 -9.59 8.86 -15.40
CA ALA A 88 -10.59 8.05 -14.71
C ALA A 88 -11.53 7.35 -15.69
N THR A 89 -11.98 6.16 -15.30
CA THR A 89 -13.01 5.42 -16.02
C THR A 89 -14.14 5.02 -15.08
N LEU A 90 -15.37 5.04 -15.59
CA LEU A 90 -16.48 4.39 -14.92
C LEU A 90 -16.35 2.87 -15.13
N SER A 91 -16.33 2.12 -14.04
CA SER A 91 -16.32 0.66 -14.10
C SER A 91 -17.70 0.15 -14.56
N PRO A 92 -17.76 -0.93 -15.37
CA PRO A 92 -19.03 -1.63 -15.60
C PRO A 92 -19.55 -2.34 -14.33
N LEU A 93 -18.70 -2.48 -13.31
CA LEU A 93 -19.08 -3.01 -12.01
C LEU A 93 -19.85 -1.96 -11.21
N MET A 94 -20.83 -2.43 -10.44
CA MET A 94 -21.57 -1.65 -9.46
C MET A 94 -21.32 -2.23 -8.07
N SER A 95 -21.31 -1.39 -7.04
CA SER A 95 -21.29 -1.83 -5.64
C SER A 95 -22.64 -1.52 -5.00
N GLY A 96 -23.52 -2.51 -4.97
CA GLY A 96 -24.94 -2.27 -4.71
C GLY A 96 -25.52 -1.31 -5.75
N GLU A 97 -26.08 -0.20 -5.30
CA GLU A 97 -26.60 0.87 -6.17
C GLU A 97 -25.55 1.95 -6.50
N SER A 98 -24.33 1.84 -5.94
CA SER A 98 -23.28 2.83 -6.10
C SER A 98 -22.46 2.59 -7.35
N ARG A 99 -22.19 3.66 -8.09
CA ARG A 99 -21.23 3.66 -9.21
C ARG A 99 -19.82 3.45 -8.68
N VAL A 100 -19.02 2.73 -9.46
CA VAL A 100 -17.61 2.48 -9.17
C VAL A 100 -16.77 3.14 -10.24
N TYR A 101 -15.81 3.95 -9.84
CA TYR A 101 -14.84 4.57 -10.72
C TYR A 101 -13.46 4.00 -10.44
N GLU A 102 -12.60 3.97 -11.44
CA GLU A 102 -11.17 3.81 -11.26
C GLU A 102 -10.49 5.12 -11.63
N ALA A 103 -9.58 5.60 -10.78
CA ALA A 103 -8.82 6.81 -10.99
C ALA A 103 -7.31 6.50 -10.98
N ALA A 104 -6.58 7.03 -11.96
CA ALA A 104 -5.14 7.14 -11.90
C ALA A 104 -4.78 8.50 -11.31
N CYS A 105 -3.84 8.53 -10.36
CA CYS A 105 -3.43 9.75 -9.67
C CYS A 105 -2.08 10.24 -10.21
N ALA A 106 -1.88 11.56 -10.23
CA ALA A 106 -0.64 12.18 -10.70
C ALA A 106 0.60 11.68 -9.93
N THR A 107 0.44 11.41 -8.64
CA THR A 107 1.47 10.86 -7.74
C THR A 107 0.87 9.75 -6.89
N GLY A 108 1.68 8.76 -6.52
CA GLY A 108 1.24 7.65 -5.69
C GLY A 108 0.36 6.63 -6.43
N PRO A 109 -0.41 5.82 -5.69
CA PRO A 109 -1.25 4.78 -6.26
C PRO A 109 -2.51 5.38 -6.87
N GLY A 110 -3.10 4.67 -7.83
CA GLY A 110 -4.49 4.90 -8.19
C GLY A 110 -5.46 4.21 -7.25
N TYR A 111 -6.75 4.48 -7.46
CA TYR A 111 -7.80 4.01 -6.57
C TYR A 111 -9.02 3.51 -7.34
N ILE A 112 -9.67 2.49 -6.79
CA ILE A 112 -11.09 2.22 -7.03
C ILE A 112 -11.90 3.07 -6.07
N LEU A 113 -12.83 3.86 -6.59
CA LEU A 113 -13.67 4.81 -5.85
C LEU A 113 -15.13 4.39 -5.95
N ILE A 114 -15.77 4.16 -4.80
CA ILE A 114 -17.19 3.83 -4.73
C ILE A 114 -17.97 5.08 -4.34
N ALA A 115 -18.99 5.40 -5.14
CA ALA A 115 -19.88 6.54 -4.93
C ALA A 115 -20.91 6.32 -3.80
N SER A 116 -20.46 5.82 -2.66
CA SER A 116 -21.24 5.66 -1.43
C SER A 116 -21.24 6.95 -0.59
N THR A 117 -21.98 6.95 0.52
CA THR A 117 -21.93 8.02 1.52
C THR A 117 -21.55 7.44 2.89
N PRO A 118 -20.34 7.73 3.43
CA PRO A 118 -19.26 8.48 2.78
C PRO A 118 -18.67 7.74 1.57
N PRO A 119 -18.01 8.45 0.61
CA PRO A 119 -17.27 7.80 -0.46
C PRO A 119 -16.20 6.85 0.08
N GLN A 120 -16.00 5.73 -0.61
CA GLN A 120 -14.95 4.77 -0.27
C GLN A 120 -13.89 4.73 -1.35
N GLY A 121 -12.64 4.49 -0.94
CA GLY A 121 -11.51 4.34 -1.84
C GLY A 121 -10.67 3.13 -1.50
N PHE A 122 -10.23 2.40 -2.52
CA PHE A 122 -9.38 1.22 -2.40
C PHE A 122 -8.12 1.40 -3.24
N ASP A 123 -6.96 1.34 -2.58
CA ASP A 123 -5.64 1.50 -3.20
C ASP A 123 -5.34 0.33 -4.17
N CYS A 124 -5.02 0.66 -5.42
CA CYS A 124 -4.75 -0.33 -6.46
C CYS A 124 -3.53 -1.22 -6.17
N VAL A 125 -2.52 -0.73 -5.46
CA VAL A 125 -1.37 -1.55 -5.03
C VAL A 125 -1.81 -2.59 -4.00
N GLN A 126 -2.65 -2.20 -3.04
CA GLN A 126 -3.17 -3.13 -2.02
C GLN A 126 -4.14 -4.15 -2.61
N LEU A 127 -4.98 -3.73 -3.56
CA LEU A 127 -5.85 -4.63 -4.30
C LEU A 127 -5.03 -5.65 -5.11
N ALA A 128 -3.99 -5.22 -5.81
CA ALA A 128 -3.10 -6.10 -6.57
C ALA A 128 -2.44 -7.16 -5.66
N ALA A 129 -1.89 -6.74 -4.51
CA ALA A 129 -1.31 -7.67 -3.52
C ALA A 129 -2.34 -8.68 -3.00
N THR A 130 -3.55 -8.20 -2.68
CA THR A 130 -4.64 -9.05 -2.19
C THR A 130 -5.05 -10.08 -3.23
N GLN A 131 -5.17 -9.69 -4.50
CA GLN A 131 -5.52 -10.58 -5.61
C GLN A 131 -4.44 -11.63 -5.87
N ALA A 132 -3.16 -11.23 -5.87
CA ALA A 132 -2.04 -12.17 -6.02
C ALA A 132 -2.05 -13.24 -4.92
N ARG A 133 -2.30 -12.83 -3.67
CA ARG A 133 -2.42 -13.76 -2.54
C ARG A 133 -3.61 -14.72 -2.70
N LEU A 134 -4.77 -14.21 -3.11
CA LEU A 134 -5.94 -15.05 -3.34
C LEU A 134 -5.72 -16.05 -4.48
N ALA A 135 -5.05 -15.62 -5.56
CA ALA A 135 -4.65 -16.49 -6.66
C ALA A 135 -3.68 -17.59 -6.18
N ALA A 136 -2.66 -17.24 -5.39
CA ALA A 136 -1.73 -18.21 -4.82
C ALA A 136 -2.42 -19.20 -3.87
N ALA A 137 -3.35 -18.72 -3.03
CA ALA A 137 -4.14 -19.56 -2.14
C ALA A 137 -5.06 -20.53 -2.90
N ALA A 138 -5.72 -20.05 -3.96
CA ALA A 138 -6.55 -20.87 -4.84
C ALA A 138 -5.72 -21.92 -5.59
N ALA A 139 -4.50 -21.58 -6.02
CA ALA A 139 -3.57 -22.53 -6.63
C ALA A 139 -3.11 -23.62 -5.63
N ALA A 140 -2.88 -23.25 -4.37
CA ALA A 140 -2.47 -24.18 -3.32
C ALA A 140 -3.63 -25.09 -2.83
N ASN A 141 -4.86 -24.58 -2.82
CA ASN A 141 -6.04 -25.35 -2.43
C ASN A 141 -7.28 -24.95 -3.27
N PRO A 142 -7.47 -25.57 -4.45
CA PRO A 142 -8.58 -25.25 -5.35
C PRO A 142 -9.97 -25.49 -4.76
N ALA A 143 -10.08 -26.37 -3.76
CA ALA A 143 -11.34 -26.69 -3.09
C ALA A 143 -11.74 -25.66 -2.02
N ALA A 144 -10.85 -24.73 -1.64
CA ALA A 144 -11.08 -23.71 -0.61
C ALA A 144 -11.47 -22.34 -1.19
N ALA A 145 -11.98 -22.28 -2.42
CA ALA A 145 -12.47 -21.03 -3.01
C ALA A 145 -13.51 -20.37 -2.08
N PRO A 146 -13.33 -19.11 -1.67
CA PRO A 146 -14.30 -18.45 -0.81
C PRO A 146 -15.62 -18.33 -1.57
N ALA A 147 -16.70 -18.84 -0.97
CA ALA A 147 -18.05 -18.58 -1.45
C ALA A 147 -18.33 -17.06 -1.35
N PRO A 148 -19.09 -16.46 -2.29
CA PRO A 148 -19.52 -15.08 -2.15
C PRO A 148 -20.20 -14.88 -0.80
N ALA A 149 -19.84 -13.81 -0.08
CA ALA A 149 -20.45 -13.48 1.21
C ALA A 149 -21.98 -13.25 1.10
N THR A 150 -22.49 -13.05 -0.12
CA THR A 150 -23.92 -12.93 -0.42
C THR A 150 -24.21 -13.40 -1.85
N PRO A 151 -25.26 -14.21 -2.08
CA PRO A 151 -25.73 -14.50 -3.44
C PRO A 151 -26.09 -13.21 -4.18
N GLY A 152 -25.44 -12.95 -5.33
CA GLY A 152 -25.71 -11.79 -6.18
C GLY A 152 -24.92 -10.52 -5.88
N ALA A 153 -24.10 -10.48 -4.82
CA ALA A 153 -23.11 -9.42 -4.64
C ALA A 153 -21.81 -9.81 -5.36
N PRO A 154 -21.16 -8.92 -6.14
CA PRO A 154 -19.81 -9.18 -6.59
C PRO A 154 -18.94 -9.40 -5.36
N ALA A 155 -18.15 -10.47 -5.36
CA ALA A 155 -17.21 -10.67 -4.29
C ALA A 155 -16.19 -9.53 -4.34
N THR A 156 -15.66 -9.08 -3.20
CA THR A 156 -14.56 -8.09 -3.18
C THR A 156 -13.33 -8.57 -3.98
N THR A 157 -13.28 -9.85 -4.32
CA THR A 157 -12.32 -10.49 -5.23
C THR A 157 -12.48 -10.09 -6.71
N ASP A 158 -13.61 -9.50 -7.08
CA ASP A 158 -13.95 -9.11 -8.46
C ASP A 158 -13.57 -7.65 -8.74
N ILE A 159 -13.34 -6.85 -7.69
CA ILE A 159 -12.86 -5.47 -7.84
C ILE A 159 -11.38 -5.50 -8.18
N ARG A 160 -11.05 -5.09 -9.40
CA ARG A 160 -9.67 -4.98 -9.90
C ARG A 160 -9.44 -3.65 -10.57
N CYS A 161 -8.23 -3.14 -10.41
CA CYS A 161 -7.75 -2.01 -11.20
C CYS A 161 -7.41 -2.50 -12.60
N ALA A 162 -7.68 -1.66 -13.59
CA ALA A 162 -7.54 -1.94 -15.01
C ALA A 162 -6.83 -0.82 -15.77
N LEU A 163 -6.77 0.41 -15.23
CA LEU A 163 -6.02 1.50 -15.85
C LEU A 163 -4.52 1.14 -15.88
N PRO A 164 -3.82 1.27 -17.02
CA PRO A 164 -2.42 0.85 -17.14
C PRO A 164 -1.50 1.46 -16.07
N GLN A 165 -1.67 2.74 -15.74
CA GLN A 165 -0.88 3.41 -14.71
C GLN A 165 -1.07 2.82 -13.30
N ASN A 166 -2.24 2.22 -13.04
CA ASN A 166 -2.57 1.57 -11.76
C ASN A 166 -2.06 0.14 -11.68
N LEU A 167 -1.72 -0.46 -12.82
CA LEU A 167 -1.07 -1.77 -12.90
C LEU A 167 0.45 -1.69 -12.73
N ASP A 168 1.03 -0.51 -12.94
CA ASP A 168 2.45 -0.23 -12.71
C ASP A 168 2.73 -0.03 -11.21
N VAL A 169 2.76 -1.13 -10.46
CA VAL A 169 3.07 -1.14 -9.03
C VAL A 169 4.49 -0.64 -8.75
N LEU A 170 5.46 -1.01 -9.61
CA LEU A 170 6.86 -0.63 -9.42
C LEU A 170 7.04 0.89 -9.45
N ARG A 171 6.34 1.61 -10.33
CA ARG A 171 6.33 3.09 -10.32
C ARG A 171 5.93 3.65 -8.95
N VAL A 172 4.90 3.09 -8.32
CA VAL A 172 4.46 3.54 -6.98
C VAL A 172 5.52 3.20 -5.93
N MET A 173 6.14 2.01 -6.00
CA MET A 173 7.21 1.63 -5.08
C MET A 173 8.44 2.53 -5.21
N VAL A 174 8.78 2.97 -6.42
CA VAL A 174 9.85 3.97 -6.68
C VAL A 174 9.52 5.31 -6.02
N ASP A 175 8.27 5.76 -6.10
CA ASP A 175 7.83 6.98 -5.42
C ASP A 175 7.94 6.84 -3.88
N TYR A 176 7.48 5.73 -3.32
CA TYR A 176 7.56 5.46 -1.88
C TYR A 176 9.01 5.32 -1.39
N ALA A 177 9.88 4.66 -2.15
CA ALA A 177 11.29 4.57 -1.83
C ALA A 177 11.97 5.94 -1.80
N ARG A 178 11.63 6.82 -2.74
CA ARG A 178 12.12 8.21 -2.78
C ARG A 178 11.62 9.01 -1.57
N GLU A 179 10.34 8.93 -1.25
CA GLU A 179 9.75 9.60 -0.07
C GLU A 179 10.35 9.10 1.25
N ALA A 180 10.68 7.81 1.32
CA ALA A 180 11.35 7.19 2.45
C ALA A 180 12.86 7.42 2.49
N ASN A 181 13.44 8.12 1.50
CA ASN A 181 14.88 8.36 1.35
C ASN A 181 15.71 7.06 1.33
N LEU A 182 15.24 6.03 0.63
CA LEU A 182 16.00 4.78 0.50
C LEU A 182 17.28 4.98 -0.32
N PRO A 183 18.41 4.36 0.06
CA PRO A 183 19.69 4.51 -0.63
C PRO A 183 19.84 3.56 -1.84
N CYS A 184 18.74 3.01 -2.37
CA CYS A 184 18.75 2.02 -3.44
C CYS A 184 17.79 2.40 -4.57
N VAL A 185 17.95 1.74 -5.73
CA VAL A 185 16.99 1.80 -6.83
C VAL A 185 16.06 0.59 -6.74
N PRO A 186 14.75 0.79 -6.54
CA PRO A 186 13.80 -0.31 -6.57
C PRO A 186 13.75 -1.01 -7.92
N ASN A 187 13.79 -2.34 -7.91
CA ASN A 187 13.56 -3.19 -9.09
C ASN A 187 12.30 -4.06 -8.93
N GLU A 188 11.86 -4.27 -7.70
CA GLU A 188 10.67 -5.03 -7.34
C GLU A 188 9.98 -4.36 -6.13
N GLY A 189 8.70 -4.67 -5.93
CA GLY A 189 8.03 -4.28 -4.71
C GLY A 189 6.53 -4.46 -4.77
N ASN A 190 5.91 -4.51 -3.59
CA ASN A 190 4.47 -4.66 -3.46
C ASN A 190 3.98 -4.20 -2.09
N SER A 191 2.67 -4.01 -1.94
CA SER A 191 2.06 -3.96 -0.61
C SER A 191 2.08 -5.35 0.03
N LEU A 192 2.33 -5.38 1.33
CA LEU A 192 2.06 -6.54 2.15
C LEU A 192 0.63 -6.42 2.67
N SER A 193 -0.15 -7.51 2.59
CA SER A 193 -1.48 -7.59 3.22
C SER A 193 -1.42 -7.67 4.77
N LYS A 194 -0.41 -7.04 5.37
CA LYS A 194 -0.10 -7.04 6.79
C LYS A 194 0.02 -5.60 7.25
N GLN A 195 -0.30 -5.38 8.52
CA GLN A 195 -0.21 -4.07 9.15
C GLN A 195 0.46 -4.23 10.50
N ILE A 196 1.22 -3.21 10.91
CA ILE A 196 1.73 -3.06 12.27
C ILE A 196 1.02 -1.85 12.84
N ASP A 197 0.32 -2.01 13.97
CA ASP A 197 -0.45 -0.92 14.61
C ASP A 197 -1.46 -0.23 13.67
N GLY A 198 -1.96 -0.96 12.67
CA GLY A 198 -2.86 -0.45 11.64
C GLY A 198 -2.19 0.45 10.60
N GLU A 199 -0.87 0.40 10.49
CA GLU A 199 -0.06 1.07 9.48
C GLU A 199 0.24 0.11 8.33
N GLU A 200 0.15 0.63 7.11
CA GLU A 200 0.32 -0.14 5.89
C GLU A 200 1.79 -0.51 5.70
N LEU A 201 2.01 -1.76 5.28
CA LEU A 201 3.33 -2.28 4.99
C LEU A 201 3.51 -2.48 3.49
N TYR A 202 4.71 -2.17 3.04
CA TYR A 202 5.17 -2.38 1.68
C TYR A 202 6.56 -2.99 1.73
N GLU A 203 6.86 -3.82 0.75
CA GLU A 203 8.19 -4.33 0.53
C GLU A 203 8.77 -3.75 -0.76
N VAL A 204 10.04 -3.37 -0.70
CA VAL A 204 10.83 -2.88 -1.83
C VAL A 204 12.04 -3.80 -1.98
N GLY A 205 12.14 -4.44 -3.15
CA GLY A 205 13.37 -5.09 -3.61
C GLY A 205 14.31 -4.05 -4.22
N CYS A 206 15.60 -4.19 -3.95
CA CYS A 206 16.63 -3.28 -4.44
C CYS A 206 17.62 -4.06 -5.32
N ASP A 207 18.02 -3.51 -6.45
CA ASP A 207 18.95 -4.20 -7.35
C ASP A 207 20.34 -4.38 -6.70
N GLY A 208 20.74 -5.63 -6.48
CA GLY A 208 22.08 -6.00 -6.01
C GLY A 208 22.38 -5.69 -4.53
N VAL A 209 21.42 -5.15 -3.79
CA VAL A 209 21.55 -4.81 -2.36
C VAL A 209 20.28 -5.17 -1.58
N ASP A 210 20.37 -5.12 -0.26
CA ASP A 210 19.30 -5.47 0.67
C ASP A 210 18.06 -4.58 0.40
N GLY A 211 16.89 -5.21 0.36
CA GLY A 211 15.62 -4.52 0.23
C GLY A 211 15.17 -3.88 1.53
N TYR A 212 13.97 -3.31 1.51
CA TYR A 212 13.37 -2.64 2.66
C TYR A 212 11.91 -3.04 2.86
N LEU A 213 11.56 -3.24 4.13
CA LEU A 213 10.19 -3.15 4.62
C LEU A 213 9.89 -1.68 4.93
N LEU A 214 8.95 -1.09 4.22
CA LEU A 214 8.43 0.25 4.44
C LEU A 214 7.13 0.19 5.23
N GLN A 215 7.07 0.94 6.33
CA GLN A 215 5.87 1.15 7.13
C GLN A 215 5.41 2.60 6.98
N LYS A 216 4.19 2.78 6.49
CA LYS A 216 3.58 4.10 6.29
C LYS A 216 2.94 4.59 7.58
N LEU A 217 3.55 5.58 8.22
CA LEU A 217 3.16 6.01 9.56
C LEU A 217 1.85 6.79 9.53
N LYS A 218 0.97 6.56 10.51
CA LYS A 218 -0.30 7.32 10.65
C LYS A 218 -0.09 8.81 10.88
N ALA A 219 1.01 9.16 11.55
CA ALA A 219 1.43 10.55 11.75
C ALA A 219 2.00 11.21 10.48
N GLY A 220 2.08 10.47 9.38
CA GLY A 220 2.79 10.86 8.17
C GLY A 220 4.24 10.40 8.16
N GLY A 221 4.79 10.26 6.95
CA GLY A 221 6.15 9.78 6.74
C GLY A 221 6.28 8.25 6.75
N TRP A 222 7.53 7.81 6.71
CA TRP A 222 7.89 6.42 6.48
C TRP A 222 8.88 5.94 7.53
N LYS A 223 8.70 4.70 7.98
CA LYS A 223 9.74 3.94 8.68
C LYS A 223 10.25 2.85 7.72
N ALA A 224 11.54 2.93 7.40
CA ALA A 224 12.22 1.95 6.58
C ALA A 224 13.03 0.99 7.45
N THR A 225 12.87 -0.32 7.25
CA THR A 225 13.67 -1.34 7.91
C THR A 225 14.27 -2.26 6.86
N GLU A 226 15.59 -2.42 6.87
CA GLU A 226 16.29 -3.33 5.97
C GLU A 226 15.80 -4.76 6.12
N CYS A 227 15.61 -5.44 4.99
CA CYS A 227 15.08 -6.79 4.93
C CYS A 227 15.98 -7.82 5.63
N SER A 228 17.30 -7.61 5.69
CA SER A 228 18.20 -8.45 6.48
C SER A 228 17.98 -8.35 7.99
N ARG A 229 17.32 -7.28 8.48
CA ARG A 229 17.08 -7.04 9.91
C ARG A 229 15.74 -7.58 10.40
N ILE A 230 14.87 -8.03 9.49
CA ILE A 230 13.58 -8.62 9.84
C ILE A 230 13.78 -10.08 10.26
N LEU A 231 13.60 -10.36 11.55
CA LEU A 231 13.72 -11.71 12.13
C LEU A 231 12.38 -12.43 12.23
N GLU A 232 11.29 -11.69 12.18
CA GLU A 232 9.94 -12.23 12.28
C GLU A 232 9.59 -12.91 10.95
N ALA A 233 9.44 -14.25 10.96
CA ALA A 233 9.11 -15.01 9.76
C ALA A 233 7.83 -14.52 9.07
N ALA A 234 6.88 -13.98 9.84
CA ALA A 234 5.67 -13.36 9.31
C ALA A 234 5.95 -12.07 8.52
N LEU A 235 7.09 -11.41 8.66
CA LEU A 235 7.45 -10.21 7.91
C LEU A 235 8.64 -10.45 6.97
N ALA A 236 9.00 -11.72 6.73
CA ALA A 236 10.12 -12.06 5.87
C ALA A 236 9.93 -11.47 4.46
N CYS A 237 10.91 -10.69 4.04
CA CYS A 237 10.97 -10.11 2.70
C CYS A 237 11.09 -11.19 1.62
N GLN A 238 10.32 -11.04 0.54
CA GLN A 238 10.25 -11.93 -0.62
C GLN A 238 11.14 -11.47 -1.79
N PHE A 239 11.33 -10.17 -1.95
CA PHE A 239 12.08 -9.51 -3.02
C PHE A 239 13.54 -9.21 -2.63
N THR A 240 14.02 -9.78 -1.52
CA THR A 240 15.44 -9.70 -1.15
C THR A 240 16.05 -11.08 -1.08
N THR A 241 17.01 -11.33 -1.95
CA THR A 241 17.75 -12.58 -2.03
C THR A 241 18.83 -12.69 -0.94
N PRO A 242 19.27 -13.91 -0.61
CA PRO A 242 20.42 -14.10 0.27
C PRO A 242 21.71 -13.45 -0.24
N ALA A 243 21.91 -13.40 -1.56
CA ALA A 243 23.08 -12.80 -2.19
C ALA A 243 23.11 -11.27 -1.99
N GLU A 244 21.97 -10.60 -2.15
CA GLU A 244 21.83 -9.16 -1.90
C GLU A 244 22.09 -8.78 -0.44
N LYS A 245 21.62 -9.61 0.51
CA LYS A 245 21.93 -9.44 1.95
C LYS A 245 23.43 -9.58 2.21
N ALA A 246 24.06 -10.60 1.63
CA ALA A 246 25.50 -10.83 1.74
C ALA A 246 26.32 -9.68 1.13
N ALA A 247 25.95 -9.23 -0.07
CA ALA A 247 26.59 -8.10 -0.75
C ALA A 247 26.49 -6.81 0.05
N SER A 248 25.32 -6.53 0.65
CA SER A 248 25.11 -5.35 1.49
C SER A 248 25.94 -5.38 2.76
N LEU A 249 26.05 -6.56 3.40
CA LEU A 249 26.92 -6.72 4.56
C LEU A 249 28.40 -6.54 4.15
N LYS A 250 28.83 -7.13 3.04
CA LYS A 250 30.20 -6.98 2.51
C LYS A 250 30.55 -5.52 2.24
N ALA A 251 29.63 -4.74 1.68
CA ALA A 251 29.87 -3.32 1.41
C ALA A 251 30.20 -2.53 2.70
N ARG A 252 29.57 -2.88 3.83
CA ARG A 252 29.83 -2.24 5.14
C ARG A 252 31.21 -2.56 5.71
N PHE A 253 31.86 -3.62 5.23
CA PHE A 253 33.19 -4.01 5.71
C PHE A 253 34.31 -3.15 5.14
N ALA A 254 34.04 -2.32 4.12
CA ALA A 254 35.07 -1.54 3.42
C ALA A 254 35.92 -0.64 4.35
N GLY A 255 35.36 -0.15 5.46
CA GLY A 255 36.07 0.69 6.44
C GLY A 255 36.94 -0.05 7.46
N ASN A 256 36.98 -1.39 7.43
CA ASN A 256 37.70 -2.19 8.43
C ASN A 256 38.47 -3.34 7.75
N ALA A 257 39.79 -3.34 7.84
CA ALA A 257 40.64 -4.31 7.13
C ALA A 257 40.40 -5.78 7.54
N GLU A 258 40.10 -6.03 8.82
CA GLU A 258 39.83 -7.38 9.33
C GLU A 258 38.51 -7.92 8.78
N ALA A 259 37.45 -7.12 8.82
CA ALA A 259 36.16 -7.50 8.22
C ALA A 259 36.26 -7.58 6.69
N ALA A 260 36.99 -6.66 6.04
CA ALA A 260 37.13 -6.60 4.60
C ALA A 260 37.79 -7.85 4.00
N ALA A 261 38.60 -8.59 4.77
CA ALA A 261 39.17 -9.87 4.36
C ALA A 261 38.10 -10.97 4.15
N CYS A 262 36.94 -10.87 4.81
CA CYS A 262 35.85 -11.83 4.65
C CYS A 262 35.10 -11.60 3.33
N ASP A 263 35.25 -12.50 2.36
CA ASP A 263 34.39 -12.55 1.18
C ASP A 263 33.01 -13.14 1.55
N VAL A 264 32.02 -12.28 1.79
CA VAL A 264 30.75 -12.67 2.40
C VAL A 264 29.88 -13.43 1.39
N THR A 265 29.60 -14.68 1.70
CA THR A 265 28.72 -15.55 0.88
C THR A 265 27.32 -15.69 1.46
N GLN A 266 27.18 -15.51 2.78
CA GLN A 266 25.91 -15.49 3.49
C GLN A 266 26.00 -14.52 4.66
N SER A 267 24.86 -13.93 5.03
CA SER A 267 24.75 -13.00 6.14
C SER A 267 23.54 -13.31 7.00
N ARG A 268 23.64 -13.07 8.31
CA ARG A 268 22.51 -13.16 9.25
C ARG A 268 22.59 -12.02 10.25
N TYR A 269 21.51 -11.26 10.41
CA TYR A 269 21.37 -10.34 11.53
C TYR A 269 21.09 -11.12 12.81
N MET A 270 21.79 -10.77 13.89
CA MET A 270 21.73 -11.45 15.18
C MET A 270 20.99 -10.64 16.26
N GLY A 271 20.58 -9.41 15.92
CA GLY A 271 19.94 -8.50 16.85
C GLY A 271 20.82 -7.30 17.20
N THR A 272 20.30 -6.47 18.12
CA THR A 272 20.96 -5.24 18.57
C THR A 272 20.87 -5.12 20.08
N ASN A 273 21.84 -4.44 20.68
CA ASN A 273 21.80 -4.03 22.08
C ASN A 273 22.42 -2.62 22.22
N ALA A 274 22.66 -2.17 23.45
CA ALA A 274 23.24 -0.86 23.73
C ALA A 274 24.64 -0.64 23.10
N ASN A 275 25.36 -1.71 22.75
CA ASN A 275 26.69 -1.63 22.13
C ASN A 275 26.65 -1.66 20.60
N GLY A 276 25.48 -1.80 19.99
CA GLY A 276 25.30 -1.83 18.54
C GLY A 276 24.59 -3.08 18.03
N SER A 277 24.62 -3.23 16.71
CA SER A 277 24.00 -4.32 15.96
C SER A 277 25.02 -5.40 15.62
N PHE A 278 24.58 -6.67 15.68
CA PHE A 278 25.44 -7.83 15.46
C PHE A 278 25.01 -8.56 14.19
N TYR A 279 25.99 -8.94 13.38
CA TYR A 279 25.77 -9.68 12.15
C TYR A 279 26.78 -10.81 12.05
N GLU A 280 26.31 -11.98 11.65
CA GLU A 280 27.15 -13.10 11.26
C GLU A 280 27.37 -13.04 9.75
N ALA A 281 28.62 -13.19 9.31
CA ALA A 281 29.01 -13.34 7.93
C ALA A 281 29.72 -14.68 7.74
N LYS A 282 29.28 -15.46 6.74
CA LYS A 282 30.02 -16.64 6.27
C LYS A 282 31.01 -16.20 5.19
N CYS A 283 32.29 -16.40 5.44
CA CYS A 283 33.35 -16.07 4.49
C CYS A 283 33.55 -17.21 3.47
N ALA A 284 33.98 -16.92 2.24
CA ALA A 284 34.18 -17.94 1.20
C ALA A 284 35.36 -18.89 1.50
N ALA A 285 36.47 -18.35 2.01
CA ALA A 285 37.73 -19.07 2.19
C ALA A 285 38.00 -19.53 3.64
N ASP A 286 37.30 -18.95 4.61
CA ASP A 286 37.59 -19.09 6.04
C ASP A 286 36.33 -19.44 6.84
N ASN A 287 36.53 -19.73 8.14
CA ASN A 287 35.43 -19.70 9.09
C ASN A 287 34.80 -18.31 9.11
N GLY A 288 33.49 -18.24 9.36
CA GLY A 288 32.78 -16.97 9.41
C GLY A 288 33.28 -16.03 10.51
N ILE A 289 32.71 -14.83 10.50
CA ILE A 289 32.93 -13.81 11.52
C ILE A 289 31.60 -13.29 12.04
N ILE A 290 31.57 -12.87 13.30
CA ILE A 290 30.54 -11.99 13.83
C ILE A 290 31.12 -10.58 13.86
N VAL A 291 30.41 -9.62 13.27
CA VAL A 291 30.74 -8.21 13.36
C VAL A 291 29.77 -7.49 14.28
N ARG A 292 30.29 -6.54 15.05
CA ARG A 292 29.49 -5.54 15.75
C ARG A 292 29.63 -4.21 15.02
N MET A 293 28.50 -3.60 14.66
CA MET A 293 28.44 -2.30 14.02
C MET A 293 27.68 -1.30 14.89
N ASP A 294 28.05 -0.02 14.80
CA ASP A 294 27.28 1.06 15.41
C ASP A 294 26.02 1.42 14.58
N SER A 295 25.31 2.48 14.98
CA SER A 295 24.10 2.95 14.29
C SER A 295 24.37 3.54 12.91
N ALA A 296 25.62 3.89 12.59
CA ALA A 296 26.05 4.37 11.28
C ALA A 296 26.60 3.22 10.41
N TYR A 297 26.44 1.96 10.86
CA TYR A 297 26.98 0.77 10.21
C TYR A 297 28.51 0.71 10.13
N ALA A 298 29.24 1.49 10.93
CA ALA A 298 30.69 1.35 11.00
C ALA A 298 31.06 0.13 11.84
N VAL A 299 31.98 -0.69 11.34
CA VAL A 299 32.48 -1.89 12.04
C VAL A 299 33.30 -1.47 13.26
N GLN A 300 32.78 -1.80 14.45
CA GLN A 300 33.39 -1.50 15.74
C GLN A 300 34.23 -2.66 16.27
N ARG A 301 33.86 -3.90 15.94
CA ARG A 301 34.58 -5.10 16.37
C ARG A 301 34.27 -6.28 15.46
N VAL A 302 35.29 -7.11 15.22
CA VAL A 302 35.19 -8.38 14.53
C VAL A 302 35.49 -9.50 15.53
N TYR A 303 34.75 -10.60 15.44
CA TYR A 303 34.90 -11.77 16.28
C TYR A 303 34.95 -13.01 15.37
N PRO A 304 36.09 -13.73 15.31
CA PRO A 304 36.17 -14.99 14.59
C PRO A 304 35.18 -16.01 15.15
N CYS A 305 34.49 -16.77 14.29
CA CYS A 305 33.44 -17.69 14.71
C CYS A 305 33.93 -18.78 15.69
N GLU A 306 35.21 -19.14 15.65
CA GLU A 306 35.86 -20.12 16.52
C GLU A 306 35.78 -19.74 18.00
N VAL A 307 35.80 -18.44 18.29
CA VAL A 307 35.80 -17.90 19.66
C VAL A 307 34.51 -17.15 20.01
N ALA A 308 33.61 -16.97 19.03
CA ALA A 308 32.37 -16.20 19.18
C ALA A 308 31.14 -17.03 19.60
N GLN A 309 31.33 -18.29 20.03
CA GLN A 309 30.25 -19.23 20.38
C GLN A 309 29.26 -18.70 21.45
N ARG A 310 29.67 -17.71 22.26
CA ARG A 310 28.85 -17.09 23.32
C ARG A 310 28.15 -15.79 22.92
N ILE A 311 28.33 -15.29 21.69
CA ILE A 311 27.73 -14.04 21.23
C ILE A 311 26.43 -14.34 20.50
N GLY A 312 25.28 -13.92 21.04
CA GLY A 312 23.99 -13.98 20.33
C GLY A 312 23.60 -15.38 19.81
N GLY A 313 23.93 -16.44 20.55
CA GLY A 313 23.71 -17.84 20.13
C GLY A 313 24.83 -18.44 19.29
N GLY A 314 25.92 -17.71 19.07
CA GLY A 314 27.08 -18.15 18.30
C GLY A 314 26.85 -18.09 16.79
N CYS A 315 27.86 -18.56 16.05
CA CYS A 315 27.77 -18.70 14.61
C CYS A 315 26.93 -19.91 14.22
N THR A 316 25.97 -19.72 13.33
CA THR A 316 25.07 -20.76 12.82
C THR A 316 25.14 -20.95 11.30
N LEU A 317 25.67 -19.96 10.57
CA LEU A 317 25.98 -20.05 9.15
C LEU A 317 27.30 -20.81 8.91
N THR A 318 28.20 -20.77 9.89
CA THR A 318 29.47 -21.51 9.89
C THR A 318 29.37 -22.67 10.88
N ILE A 319 29.63 -23.89 10.41
CA ILE A 319 29.78 -25.04 11.31
C ILE A 319 31.18 -24.96 11.92
N VAL A 320 31.26 -24.45 13.14
CA VAL A 320 32.48 -24.49 13.94
C VAL A 320 32.44 -25.76 14.81
N PRO A 321 33.50 -26.58 14.83
CA PRO A 321 33.59 -27.68 15.79
C PRO A 321 33.41 -27.15 17.23
N PRO A 322 32.70 -27.87 18.11
CA PRO A 322 32.53 -27.45 19.50
C PRO A 322 33.90 -27.29 20.18
N LEU A 323 34.03 -26.28 21.04
CA LEU A 323 35.25 -26.13 21.85
C LEU A 323 35.43 -27.40 22.69
N PRO A 324 36.67 -27.92 22.85
CA PRO A 324 36.93 -29.03 23.75
C PRO A 324 36.43 -28.66 25.16
N GLU A 325 35.56 -29.48 25.74
CA GLU A 325 35.15 -29.32 27.14
C GLU A 325 36.41 -29.41 28.02
N GLY A 326 36.75 -28.33 28.75
CA GLY A 326 37.68 -28.43 29.88
C GLY A 326 38.96 -27.60 29.90
N THR A 327 39.15 -26.57 29.05
CA THR A 327 40.27 -25.62 29.26
C THR A 327 39.82 -24.33 29.95
N VAL A 328 39.32 -24.49 31.18
CA VAL A 328 39.35 -23.38 32.15
C VAL A 328 40.74 -23.40 32.77
N SER A 329 41.70 -22.68 32.16
CA SER A 329 42.89 -22.28 32.91
C SER A 329 42.45 -21.25 33.94
N ALA A 330 42.55 -21.62 35.22
CA ALA A 330 42.36 -20.71 36.33
C ALA A 330 43.27 -19.47 36.17
N PRO A 331 42.82 -18.27 36.58
CA PRO A 331 43.69 -17.11 36.60
C PRO A 331 44.85 -17.36 37.57
N ALA A 332 46.08 -17.14 37.09
CA ALA A 332 47.25 -17.10 37.96
C ALA A 332 47.06 -15.97 38.98
N GLN A 333 47.24 -16.30 40.26
CA GLN A 333 47.34 -15.36 41.38
C GLN A 333 48.68 -14.62 41.34
#